data_AF-A0A8X6JEK2-F1
#
_entry.id   AF-A0A8X6JEK2-F1
#
_cell.length_a   1.000
_cell.length_b   1.000
_cell.length_c   1.000
_cell.angle_alpha   90.00
_cell.angle_beta   90.00
_cell.angle_gamma   90.00
#
_symmetry.space_group_name_H-M   'P 1'
#
loop_
_entity.id
_entity.type
_entity.pdbx_description
1 polymer ?
#
loop_
_entity_poly.entity_id
_entity_poly.type
_entity_poly.pdbx_seq_one_letter_code
_entity_poly.pdbx_strand_id
1 'polypeptide(L)'
;MKHVDALSRHPVMNITYDEITAKIQNAQNKAEYITTIKQIEDSGKVNDFRILNDILLKLVDGKELLVVPDSMQTEIIKRAHDKGHFAVAKTEQIITLDYYFPKLTCKVQNVLAKLCSLYFGE
;
A
#
# COMPACT_ATOMS: atom_id res chain seq x y z
N MET A 1 -28.83 25.91 -19.52
CA MET A 1 -28.28 26.11 -18.15
C MET A 1 -27.83 24.77 -17.61
N LYS A 2 -26.62 24.75 -17.03
CA LYS A 2 -25.98 23.72 -16.19
C LYS A 2 -26.24 22.24 -16.56
N HIS A 3 -25.38 21.72 -17.42
CA HIS A 3 -24.95 20.33 -17.35
C HIS A 3 -23.44 20.32 -17.27
N VAL A 4 -22.91 20.05 -16.07
CA VAL A 4 -21.65 19.31 -15.91
C VAL A 4 -21.77 18.60 -14.57
N ASP A 5 -22.15 17.33 -14.61
CA ASP A 5 -21.91 16.40 -13.52
C ASP A 5 -20.42 16.40 -13.24
N ALA A 6 -20.05 16.85 -12.05
CA ALA A 6 -18.72 16.66 -11.51
C ALA A 6 -18.54 15.16 -11.24
N LEU A 7 -18.24 14.40 -12.31
CA LEU A 7 -17.61 13.09 -12.19
C LEU A 7 -16.28 13.34 -11.48
N SER A 8 -16.33 13.21 -10.15
CA SER A 8 -15.17 13.12 -9.28
C SER A 8 -14.26 12.07 -9.88
N ARG A 9 -13.20 12.54 -10.56
CA ARG A 9 -12.12 11.72 -11.08
C ARG A 9 -11.37 11.15 -9.88
N HIS A 10 -11.97 10.15 -9.24
CA HIS A 10 -11.18 9.13 -8.57
C HIS A 10 -10.39 8.46 -9.70
N PRO A 11 -9.06 8.53 -9.72
CA PRO A 11 -8.32 7.57 -10.52
C PRO A 11 -8.67 6.21 -9.94
N VAL A 12 -9.60 5.51 -10.57
CA VAL A 12 -9.66 4.06 -10.50
C VAL A 12 -8.35 3.65 -11.14
N MET A 13 -7.33 3.43 -10.30
CA MET A 13 -6.12 2.77 -10.77
C MET A 13 -6.56 1.38 -11.19
N ASN A 14 -6.94 1.25 -12.46
CA ASN A 14 -6.71 0.02 -13.20
C ASN A 14 -5.31 -0.41 -12.81
N ILE A 15 -5.18 -1.55 -12.15
CA ILE A 15 -3.91 -2.17 -11.76
C ILE A 15 -3.16 -2.39 -13.07
N THR A 16 -2.53 -1.33 -13.56
CA THR A 16 -1.55 -1.41 -14.60
C THR A 16 -0.42 -2.16 -13.94
N TYR A 17 0.10 -3.17 -14.62
CA TYR A 17 1.17 -4.02 -14.13
C TYR A 17 2.45 -3.17 -14.03
N ASP A 18 2.50 -2.31 -13.02
CA ASP A 18 3.64 -1.46 -12.72
C ASP A 18 4.75 -2.35 -12.14
N GLU A 19 6.01 -1.99 -12.40
CA GLU A 19 7.18 -2.72 -11.90
C GLU A 19 7.07 -2.98 -10.38
N ILE A 20 6.46 -2.05 -9.65
CA ILE A 20 6.30 -2.15 -8.20
C ILE A 20 5.27 -3.20 -7.80
N THR A 21 4.18 -3.33 -8.55
CA THR A 21 3.17 -4.37 -8.32
C THR A 21 3.77 -5.76 -8.52
N ALA A 22 4.56 -5.96 -9.56
CA ALA A 22 5.26 -7.22 -9.80
C ALA A 22 6.28 -7.55 -8.69
N LYS A 23 7.02 -6.55 -8.21
CA LYS A 23 7.94 -6.71 -7.06
C LYS A 23 7.18 -7.06 -5.78
N ILE A 24 6.04 -6.42 -5.54
CA ILE A 24 5.18 -6.73 -4.38
C ILE A 24 4.65 -8.16 -4.47
N GLN A 25 4.13 -8.58 -5.63
CA GLN A 25 3.66 -9.96 -5.82
C GLN A 25 4.76 -10.98 -5.52
N ASN A 26 5.96 -10.80 -6.08
CA ASN A 26 7.09 -11.68 -5.81
C ASN A 26 7.48 -11.69 -4.32
N ALA A 27 7.45 -10.53 -3.67
CA ALA A 27 7.73 -10.43 -2.24
C ALA A 27 6.61 -11.04 -1.38
N GLN A 28 5.35 -10.98 -1.82
CA GLN A 28 4.23 -11.65 -1.16
C GLN A 28 4.40 -13.16 -1.18
N ASN A 29 4.80 -13.72 -2.34
CA ASN A 29 5.01 -15.16 -2.49
C ASN A 29 6.19 -15.70 -1.69
N LYS A 30 7.12 -14.82 -1.27
CA LYS A 30 8.21 -15.16 -0.35
C LYS A 30 7.84 -14.98 1.12
N ALA A 31 6.76 -14.27 1.41
CA ALA A 31 6.32 -13.98 2.77
C ALA A 31 5.40 -15.11 3.29
N GLU A 32 5.90 -15.89 4.24
CA GLU A 32 5.17 -17.03 4.81
C GLU A 32 3.81 -16.62 5.37
N TYR A 33 3.73 -15.52 6.12
CA TYR A 33 2.47 -15.04 6.71
C TYR A 33 1.41 -14.65 5.66
N ILE A 34 1.83 -14.14 4.48
CA ILE A 34 0.91 -13.79 3.40
C ILE A 34 0.37 -15.04 2.74
N THR A 35 1.22 -16.04 2.56
CA THR A 35 0.83 -17.37 2.06
C THR A 35 -0.20 -18.00 2.99
N THR A 36 0.00 -17.92 4.30
CA THR A 36 -0.98 -18.40 5.29
C THR A 36 -2.31 -17.65 5.17
N ILE A 37 -2.30 -16.33 5.01
CA ILE A 37 -3.55 -15.55 4.83
C ILE A 37 -4.26 -15.99 3.54
N LYS A 38 -3.54 -16.18 2.43
CA LYS A 38 -4.12 -16.67 1.17
C LYS A 38 -4.83 -18.01 1.36
N GLN A 39 -4.24 -18.94 2.11
CA GLN A 39 -4.85 -20.25 2.39
C GLN A 39 -6.10 -20.17 3.28
N ILE A 40 -6.11 -19.24 4.25
CA ILE A 40 -7.27 -19.04 5.14
C ILE A 40 -8.42 -18.33 4.40
N GLU A 41 -8.11 -17.43 3.45
CA GLU A 41 -9.09 -16.78 2.58
C GLU A 41 -9.80 -17.82 1.69
N ASP A 42 -9.05 -18.73 1.05
CA ASP A 42 -9.60 -19.85 0.26
C ASP A 42 -10.56 -20.74 1.09
N SER A 43 -10.33 -20.83 2.41
CA SER A 43 -11.23 -21.52 3.35
C SER A 43 -12.52 -20.75 3.67
N GLY A 44 -12.74 -19.57 3.08
CA GLY A 44 -13.92 -18.70 3.28
C GLY A 44 -14.01 -18.03 4.65
N LYS A 45 -12.92 -17.98 5.41
CA LYS A 45 -12.93 -17.54 6.82
C LYS A 45 -12.64 -16.06 7.03
N VAL A 46 -12.11 -15.35 6.03
CA VAL A 46 -11.74 -13.93 6.15
C VAL A 46 -12.36 -13.14 5.01
N ASN A 47 -13.44 -12.42 5.27
CA ASN A 47 -14.15 -11.63 4.26
C ASN A 47 -13.42 -10.33 3.89
N ASP A 48 -12.41 -9.94 4.67
CA ASP A 48 -11.74 -8.67 4.50
C ASP A 48 -10.52 -8.72 3.58
N PHE A 49 -10.21 -9.88 2.99
CA PHE A 49 -9.11 -10.04 2.05
C PHE A 49 -9.63 -10.68 0.76
N ARG A 50 -8.95 -10.38 -0.35
CA ARG A 50 -9.27 -10.93 -1.66
C ARG A 50 -8.00 -11.25 -2.41
N ILE A 51 -7.97 -12.40 -3.06
CA ILE A 51 -6.88 -12.75 -3.96
C ILE A 51 -7.28 -12.41 -5.39
N LEU A 52 -6.47 -11.59 -6.07
CA LEU A 52 -6.65 -11.24 -7.48
C LEU A 52 -5.33 -11.46 -8.22
N ASN A 53 -5.30 -12.34 -9.24
CA ASN A 53 -4.09 -12.66 -10.00
C ASN A 53 -2.89 -13.05 -9.10
N ASP A 54 -3.11 -13.90 -8.10
CA ASP A 54 -2.11 -14.30 -7.09
C ASP A 54 -1.57 -13.14 -6.23
N ILE A 55 -2.27 -12.00 -6.18
CA ILE A 55 -1.93 -10.88 -5.33
C ILE A 55 -2.97 -10.77 -4.22
N LEU A 56 -2.49 -10.71 -2.97
CA LEU A 56 -3.34 -10.48 -1.81
C LEU A 56 -3.70 -8.99 -1.70
N LEU A 57 -5.00 -8.71 -1.72
CA LEU A 57 -5.61 -7.41 -1.52
C LEU A 57 -6.37 -7.40 -0.20
N LYS A 58 -6.40 -6.25 0.47
CA LYS A 58 -7.19 -5.98 1.67
C LYS A 58 -8.39 -5.14 1.27
N LEU A 59 -9.60 -5.55 1.65
CA LEU A 59 -10.79 -4.71 1.55
C LEU A 59 -10.87 -3.81 2.79
N VAL A 60 -10.89 -2.49 2.57
CA VAL A 60 -11.07 -1.46 3.61
C VAL A 60 -12.10 -0.46 3.08
N ASP A 61 -13.23 -0.30 3.78
CA ASP A 61 -14.32 0.62 3.37
C ASP A 61 -14.76 0.45 1.89
N GLY A 62 -14.81 -0.80 1.42
CA GLY A 62 -15.17 -1.12 0.03
C GLY A 62 -14.07 -0.84 -1.01
N LYS A 63 -12.87 -0.43 -0.57
CA LYS A 63 -11.70 -0.23 -1.42
C LYS A 63 -10.73 -1.39 -1.31
N GLU A 64 -10.21 -1.83 -2.44
CA GLU A 64 -9.19 -2.87 -2.54
C GLU A 64 -7.80 -2.23 -2.44
N LEU A 65 -7.03 -2.59 -1.41
CA LEU A 65 -5.69 -2.08 -1.15
C LEU A 65 -4.67 -3.20 -1.29
N LEU A 66 -3.54 -2.91 -1.92
CA LEU A 66 -2.47 -3.88 -2.12
C LEU A 66 -1.72 -4.17 -0.82
N VAL A 67 -1.71 -5.43 -0.36
CA VAL A 67 -1.01 -5.80 0.88
C VAL A 67 0.51 -5.76 0.65
N VAL A 68 1.23 -4.93 1.40
CA VAL A 68 2.69 -4.78 1.22
C VAL A 68 3.46 -5.67 2.22
N PRO A 69 4.32 -6.58 1.75
CA PRO A 69 5.16 -7.40 2.62
C PRO A 69 6.21 -6.56 3.35
N ASP A 70 6.62 -6.99 4.55
CA ASP A 70 7.53 -6.22 5.44
C ASP A 70 8.78 -5.71 4.71
N SER A 71 9.41 -6.57 3.91
CA SER A 71 10.60 -6.27 3.12
C SER A 71 10.43 -5.10 2.15
N MET A 72 9.21 -4.84 1.67
CA MET A 72 8.89 -3.79 0.69
C MET A 72 8.35 -2.51 1.33
N GLN A 73 7.91 -2.54 2.59
CA GLN A 73 7.23 -1.42 3.23
C GLN A 73 8.11 -0.17 3.29
N THR A 74 9.39 -0.33 3.62
CA THR A 74 10.34 0.79 3.64
C THR A 74 10.49 1.45 2.26
N GLU A 75 10.51 0.66 1.18
CA GLU A 75 10.64 1.19 -0.17
C GLU A 75 9.37 1.97 -0.58
N ILE A 76 8.18 1.44 -0.27
CA ILE A 76 6.91 2.13 -0.54
C ILE A 76 6.82 3.46 0.21
N ILE A 77 7.20 3.48 1.50
CA ILE A 77 7.22 4.70 2.30
C ILE A 77 8.18 5.73 1.69
N LYS A 78 9.39 5.30 1.33
CA LYS A 78 10.39 6.17 0.67
C LYS A 78 9.84 6.76 -0.62
N ARG A 79 9.28 5.94 -1.52
CA ARG A 79 8.69 6.42 -2.78
C ARG A 79 7.54 7.42 -2.56
N ALA A 80 6.68 7.17 -1.57
CA ALA A 80 5.59 8.07 -1.25
C ALA A 80 6.10 9.41 -0.70
N HIS A 81 7.13 9.39 0.13
CA HIS A 81 7.76 10.59 0.65
C HIS A 81 8.53 11.37 -0.44
N ASP A 82 9.31 10.70 -1.27
CA ASP A 82 10.17 11.30 -2.30
C ASP A 82 9.39 12.07 -3.39
N LYS A 83 8.11 11.71 -3.61
CA LYS A 83 7.21 12.42 -4.54
C LYS A 83 7.01 13.91 -4.23
N GLY A 84 7.23 14.35 -2.98
CA GLY A 84 7.05 15.75 -2.61
C GLY A 84 7.56 16.13 -1.23
N HIS A 85 8.45 15.33 -0.64
CA HIS A 85 9.00 15.48 0.71
C HIS A 85 7.93 15.73 1.77
N PHE A 86 6.84 14.98 1.68
CA PHE A 86 5.66 15.19 2.51
C PHE A 86 5.92 14.82 3.97
N ALA A 87 5.25 15.53 4.88
CA ALA A 87 5.18 15.16 6.30
C ALA A 87 4.52 13.78 6.48
N VAL A 88 4.70 13.20 7.68
CA VAL A 88 4.19 11.87 8.07
C VAL A 88 2.72 11.70 7.69
N ALA A 89 1.83 12.57 8.18
CA ALA A 89 0.39 12.44 7.97
C ALA A 89 -0.01 12.44 6.48
N LYS A 90 0.66 13.26 5.66
CA LYS A 90 0.37 13.33 4.23
C LYS A 90 0.94 12.12 3.48
N THR A 91 2.10 11.62 3.89
CA THR A 91 2.69 10.38 3.38
C THR A 91 1.79 9.18 3.68
N GLU A 92 1.26 9.09 4.90
CA GLU A 92 0.30 8.05 5.28
C GLU A 92 -0.94 8.08 4.40
N GLN A 93 -1.53 9.26 4.21
CA GLN A 93 -2.70 9.42 3.33
C GLN A 93 -2.43 8.95 1.90
N ILE A 94 -1.24 9.21 1.35
CA ILE A 94 -0.90 8.76 0.01
C ILE A 94 -0.76 7.23 -0.04
N ILE A 95 -0.17 6.62 1.00
CA ILE A 95 0.01 5.17 1.07
C ILE A 95 -1.34 4.46 1.21
N THR A 96 -2.23 4.96 2.07
CA THR A 96 -3.56 4.34 2.28
C THR A 96 -4.49 4.42 1.09
N LEU A 97 -4.12 5.17 0.04
CA LEU A 97 -4.87 5.15 -1.21
C LEU A 97 -4.70 3.83 -1.96
N ASP A 98 -3.50 3.25 -1.99
CA ASP A 98 -3.20 2.11 -2.87
C ASP A 98 -2.66 0.90 -2.11
N TYR A 99 -2.16 1.09 -0.90
CA TYR A 99 -1.41 0.08 -0.16
C TYR A 99 -1.94 -0.13 1.26
N TYR A 100 -1.79 -1.35 1.75
CA TYR A 100 -2.11 -1.72 3.12
C TYR A 100 -0.96 -2.49 3.78
N PHE A 101 -0.63 -2.12 5.01
CA PHE A 101 0.21 -2.92 5.90
C PHE A 101 0.01 -2.51 7.37
N PRO A 102 0.23 -3.41 8.34
CA PRO A 102 0.00 -3.11 9.74
C PRO A 102 1.00 -2.07 10.28
N LYS A 103 0.55 -1.28 11.27
CA LYS A 103 1.34 -0.26 11.97
C LYS A 103 1.93 0.83 11.05
N LEU A 104 1.15 1.27 10.06
CA LEU A 104 1.54 2.26 9.06
C LEU A 104 2.19 3.50 9.70
N THR A 105 1.51 4.17 10.63
CA THR A 105 1.98 5.40 11.28
C THR A 105 3.36 5.24 11.91
N CYS A 106 3.53 4.18 12.70
CA CYS A 106 4.79 3.90 13.39
C CYS A 106 5.93 3.65 12.40
N LYS A 107 5.66 2.93 11.30
CA LYS A 107 6.66 2.65 10.26
C LYS A 107 7.01 3.90 9.46
N VAL A 108 6.01 4.70 9.07
CA VAL A 108 6.23 5.96 8.34
C VAL A 108 7.07 6.90 9.18
N GLN A 109 6.72 7.12 10.44
CA GLN A 109 7.50 7.95 11.36
C GLN A 109 8.95 7.48 11.47
N ASN A 110 9.18 6.18 11.69
CA ASN A 110 10.52 5.62 11.82
C ASN A 110 11.36 5.78 10.54
N VAL A 111 10.77 5.53 9.36
CA VAL A 111 11.47 5.68 8.08
C VAL A 111 11.79 7.15 7.80
N LEU A 112 10.84 8.06 8.01
CA LEU A 112 11.04 9.49 7.78
C LEU A 112 12.06 10.08 8.77
N ALA A 113 12.00 9.69 10.05
CA ALA A 113 12.98 10.11 11.04
C ALA A 113 14.40 9.70 10.64
N LYS A 114 14.58 8.46 10.16
CA LYS A 114 15.87 7.98 9.65
C LYS A 114 16.34 8.74 8.42
N LEU A 115 15.44 9.03 7.48
CA LEU A 115 15.78 9.80 6.28
C LEU A 115 16.22 11.21 6.65
N CYS A 116 15.43 11.93 7.45
CA CYS A 116 15.78 13.27 7.91
C CYS A 116 17.11 13.26 8.67
N SER A 117 17.33 12.33 9.61
CA SER A 117 18.61 12.23 10.32
C SER A 117 19.81 12.03 9.37
N LEU A 118 19.63 11.27 8.28
CA LEU A 118 20.68 11.04 7.28
C LEU A 118 20.99 12.29 6.44
N TYR A 119 20.01 13.17 6.23
CA TYR A 119 20.19 14.43 5.48
C TYR A 119 20.62 15.61 6.35
N PHE A 120 20.31 15.57 7.65
CA PHE A 120 20.57 16.66 8.58
C PHE A 120 21.75 16.44 9.53
N GLY A 121 22.42 15.29 9.45
CA GLY A 121 23.77 15.05 9.99
C GLY A 121 24.01 15.57 11.41
N GLU A 122 23.83 14.70 12.41
CA GLU A 122 24.51 14.84 13.70
C GLU A 122 25.76 13.94 13.73
#